data_AF-A0A3D4BBV4-F1
#
_entry.id   AF-A0A3D4BBV4-F1
#
_cell.length_a   1.000
_cell.length_b   1.000
_cell.length_c   1.000
_cell.angle_alpha   90.00
_cell.angle_beta   90.00
_cell.angle_gamma   90.00
#
_symmetry.space_group_name_H-M   'P 1'
#
loop_
_entity.id
_entity.type
_entity.pdbx_description
1 polymer ?
#
loop_
_entity_poly.entity_id
_entity_poly.type
_entity_poly.pdbx_seq_one_letter_code
_entity_poly.pdbx_strand_id
1 'polypeptide(L)'
;MSLFGAGLITALGHTLSIKLVNHKHLDQAKANNRHVIYAFWHEGLLVATYAFRRQDIRVLVSQHRDGEYISRTIERMGYTTVRGSSTRGGTR
;
A
#
# COMPACT_ATOMS: atom_id res chain seq x y z
N MET A 1 13.98 -2.14 -13.33
CA MET A 1 12.63 -2.67 -13.65
C MET A 1 11.47 -2.09 -12.83
N SER A 2 11.63 -1.51 -11.62
CA SER A 2 10.46 -0.98 -10.88
C SER A 2 9.90 0.37 -11.38
N LEU A 3 10.57 1.04 -12.34
CA LEU A 3 10.08 2.28 -12.97
C LEU A 3 8.91 1.95 -13.91
N PHE A 4 9.05 0.85 -14.64
CA PHE A 4 7.98 0.30 -15.48
C PHE A 4 6.78 -0.15 -14.64
N GLY A 5 7.00 -0.81 -13.50
CA GLY A 5 5.92 -1.25 -12.61
C GLY A 5 5.07 -0.09 -12.08
N ALA A 6 5.72 0.93 -11.48
CA ALA A 6 5.01 2.10 -10.98
C ALA A 6 4.34 2.92 -12.10
N GLY A 7 4.99 3.04 -13.27
CA GLY A 7 4.44 3.70 -14.45
C GLY A 7 3.19 3.01 -14.98
N LEU A 8 3.22 1.68 -15.11
CA LEU A 8 2.08 0.87 -15.56
C LEU A 8 0.89 1.00 -14.60
N ILE A 9 1.13 0.88 -13.30
CA ILE A 9 0.08 1.02 -12.27
C ILE A 9 -0.51 2.43 -12.31
N THR A 10 0.31 3.45 -12.52
CA THR A 10 -0.16 4.83 -12.64
C THR A 10 -1.01 5.03 -13.89
N ALA A 11 -0.56 4.50 -15.04
CA ALA A 11 -1.30 4.58 -16.30
C ALA A 11 -2.66 3.86 -16.21
N LEU A 12 -2.68 2.63 -15.68
CA LEU A 12 -3.92 1.88 -15.42
C LEU A 12 -4.81 2.62 -14.42
N GLY A 13 -4.23 3.13 -13.33
CA GLY A 13 -4.94 3.93 -12.33
C GLY A 13 -5.60 5.18 -12.91
N HIS A 14 -5.02 5.79 -13.95
CA HIS A 14 -5.62 6.93 -14.64
C HIS A 14 -6.83 6.54 -15.50
N THR A 15 -6.93 5.29 -15.93
CA THR A 15 -8.12 4.77 -16.66
C THR A 15 -9.25 4.34 -15.71
N LEU A 16 -8.95 4.19 -14.42
CA LEU A 16 -9.89 3.73 -13.41
C LEU A 16 -10.57 4.92 -12.73
N SER A 17 -11.90 4.90 -12.67
CA SER A 17 -12.67 5.81 -11.82
C SER A 17 -12.84 5.17 -10.43
N ILE A 18 -12.20 5.76 -9.43
CA ILE A 18 -12.18 5.21 -8.07
C ILE A 18 -13.03 6.10 -7.17
N LYS A 19 -14.06 5.52 -6.56
CA LYS A 19 -14.93 6.19 -5.58
C LYS A 19 -14.78 5.56 -4.20
N LEU A 20 -14.31 6.35 -3.23
CA LEU A 20 -14.24 5.91 -1.83
C LEU A 20 -15.59 6.12 -1.15
N VAL A 21 -16.31 5.04 -0.91
CA VAL A 21 -17.58 5.05 -0.17
C VAL A 21 -17.28 5.02 1.33
N ASN A 22 -18.05 5.79 2.11
CA ASN A 22 -17.95 5.83 3.57
C ASN A 22 -16.58 6.28 4.14
N HIS A 23 -15.81 7.08 3.39
CA HIS A 23 -14.50 7.59 3.81
C HIS A 23 -14.54 8.54 5.03
N LYS A 24 -15.72 9.07 5.39
CA LYS A 24 -15.88 10.00 6.53
C LYS A 24 -15.33 9.43 7.84
N HIS A 25 -15.51 8.14 8.11
CA HIS A 25 -14.98 7.49 9.31
C HIS A 25 -13.46 7.44 9.30
N LEU A 26 -12.86 7.20 8.12
CA LEU A 26 -11.41 7.21 7.94
C LEU A 26 -10.85 8.61 8.18
N ASP A 27 -11.45 9.63 7.59
CA ASP A 27 -10.98 11.01 7.72
C ASP A 27 -11.11 11.50 9.17
N GLN A 28 -12.20 11.15 9.86
CA GLN A 28 -12.35 11.42 11.28
C GLN A 28 -11.32 10.69 12.14
N ALA A 29 -11.01 9.41 11.84
CA ALA A 29 -9.99 8.67 12.56
C ALA A 29 -8.60 9.32 12.38
N LYS A 30 -8.27 9.73 11.15
CA LYS A 30 -7.02 10.46 10.83
C LYS A 30 -6.95 11.81 11.53
N ALA A 31 -8.02 12.61 11.49
CA ALA A 31 -8.08 13.91 12.14
C ALA A 31 -7.90 13.81 13.67
N ASN A 32 -8.36 12.71 14.27
CA ASN A 32 -8.19 12.41 15.69
C ASN A 32 -6.87 11.70 16.03
N ASN A 33 -5.89 11.65 15.10
CA ASN A 33 -4.60 10.96 15.26
C ASN A 33 -4.73 9.49 15.70
N ARG A 34 -5.79 8.80 15.28
CA ARG A 34 -5.96 7.36 15.56
C ARG A 34 -5.14 6.52 14.59
N HIS A 35 -4.61 5.42 15.08
CA HIS A 35 -4.00 4.40 14.23
C HIS A 35 -5.08 3.70 13.39
N VAL A 36 -4.84 3.59 12.08
CA VAL A 36 -5.75 2.95 11.13
C VAL A 36 -5.04 1.80 10.44
N ILE A 37 -5.71 0.65 10.37
CA ILE A 37 -5.26 -0.49 9.58
C ILE A 37 -6.07 -0.53 8.29
N TYR A 38 -5.34 -0.57 7.17
CA TYR A 38 -5.92 -0.78 5.85
C TYR A 38 -5.90 -2.28 5.53
N ALA A 39 -7.07 -2.83 5.20
CA ALA A 39 -7.21 -4.21 4.76
C ALA A 39 -7.94 -4.23 3.42
N PHE A 40 -7.47 -5.05 2.48
CA PHE A 40 -8.07 -5.24 1.18
C PHE A 40 -7.79 -6.66 0.68
N TRP A 41 -8.63 -7.14 -0.23
CA TRP A 41 -8.44 -8.43 -0.89
C TRP A 41 -7.32 -8.37 -1.92
N HIS A 42 -6.62 -9.49 -2.15
CA HIS A 42 -5.49 -9.55 -3.08
C HIS A 42 -5.84 -9.05 -4.50
N GLU A 43 -7.06 -9.28 -4.98
CA GLU A 43 -7.58 -8.75 -6.25
C GLU A 43 -7.60 -7.22 -6.32
N GLY A 44 -7.74 -6.54 -5.18
CA GLY A 44 -7.75 -5.09 -5.05
C GLY A 44 -6.35 -4.48 -4.92
N LEU A 45 -5.27 -5.27 -4.98
CA LEU A 45 -3.91 -4.79 -4.73
C LEU A 45 -3.52 -3.62 -5.64
N LEU A 46 -3.80 -3.71 -6.94
CA LEU A 46 -3.46 -2.65 -7.90
C LEU A 46 -4.25 -1.36 -7.61
N VAL A 47 -5.56 -1.50 -7.38
CA VAL A 47 -6.45 -0.37 -7.09
C VAL A 47 -6.07 0.27 -5.76
N ALA A 48 -5.83 -0.51 -4.71
CA ALA A 48 -5.43 -0.02 -3.39
C ALA A 48 -4.09 0.72 -3.44
N THR A 49 -3.12 0.15 -4.17
CA THR A 49 -1.79 0.76 -4.35
C THR A 49 -1.87 2.09 -5.08
N TYR A 50 -2.78 2.25 -6.03
CA TYR A 50 -2.99 3.54 -6.70
C TYR A 50 -3.83 4.50 -5.83
N ALA A 51 -4.94 4.04 -5.28
CA ALA A 51 -5.93 4.88 -4.57
C ALA A 51 -5.37 5.47 -3.27
N PHE A 52 -4.57 4.72 -2.52
CA PHE A 52 -4.05 5.12 -1.21
C PHE A 52 -2.61 5.64 -1.25
N ARG A 53 -2.10 5.93 -2.45
CA ARG A 53 -0.72 6.38 -2.65
C ARG A 53 -0.46 7.74 -1.98
N ARG A 54 0.78 7.95 -1.51
CA ARG A 54 1.23 9.21 -0.89
C ARG A 54 0.43 9.66 0.34
N GLN A 55 -0.04 8.72 1.17
CA GLN A 55 -0.80 9.00 2.40
C GLN A 55 -0.05 8.62 3.70
N ASP A 56 1.29 8.57 3.66
CA ASP A 56 2.15 8.08 4.76
C ASP A 56 1.73 6.68 5.30
N ILE A 57 1.44 5.75 4.39
CA ILE A 57 1.04 4.38 4.73
C ILE A 57 2.27 3.49 4.79
N ARG A 58 2.38 2.74 5.89
CA ARG A 58 3.40 1.70 6.11
C ARG A 58 2.81 0.33 5.74
N VAL A 59 3.47 -0.38 4.83
CA VAL A 59 3.00 -1.69 4.31
C VAL A 59 3.96 -2.78 4.74
N LEU A 60 3.44 -3.83 5.38
CA LEU A 60 4.21 -5.01 5.75
C LEU A 60 4.43 -5.87 4.50
N VAL A 61 5.68 -6.12 4.15
CA VAL A 61 6.05 -6.95 2.99
C VAL A 61 7.01 -8.06 3.42
N SER A 62 6.80 -9.26 2.89
CA SER A 62 7.68 -10.41 3.16
C SER A 62 9.11 -10.20 2.65
N GLN A 63 10.08 -10.94 3.22
CA GLN A 63 11.49 -10.90 2.80
C GLN A 63 11.79 -11.75 1.55
N HIS A 64 10.81 -12.47 1.00
CA HIS A 64 11.00 -13.22 -0.23
C HIS A 64 11.35 -12.29 -1.42
N ARG A 65 11.98 -12.87 -2.45
CA ARG A 65 12.40 -12.15 -3.67
C ARG A 65 11.24 -11.37 -4.32
N ASP A 66 10.03 -11.90 -4.29
CA ASP A 66 8.84 -11.22 -4.85
C ASP A 66 8.44 -9.99 -4.02
N GLY A 67 8.66 -10.05 -2.70
CA GLY A 67 8.47 -8.91 -1.80
C GLY A 67 9.43 -7.76 -2.07
N GLU A 68 10.64 -8.04 -2.57
CA GLU A 68 11.60 -7.00 -2.97
C GLU A 68 11.11 -6.23 -4.21
N TYR A 69 10.53 -6.92 -5.20
CA TYR A 69 9.94 -6.27 -6.37
C TYR A 69 8.73 -5.41 -6.02
N ILE A 70 7.86 -5.93 -5.14
CA ILE A 70 6.68 -5.20 -4.65
C ILE A 70 7.14 -3.94 -3.89
N SER A 71 8.06 -4.07 -2.94
CA SER A 71 8.56 -2.94 -2.15
C SER A 71 9.12 -1.81 -2.99
N ARG A 72 10.02 -2.12 -3.93
CA ARG A 72 10.61 -1.11 -4.82
C ARG A 72 9.58 -0.41 -5.70
N THR A 73 8.45 -1.07 -5.95
CA THR A 73 7.37 -0.53 -6.77
C THR A 73 6.47 0.37 -5.93
N ILE A 74 6.05 -0.07 -4.75
CA ILE A 74 5.16 0.72 -3.87
C ILE A 74 5.88 1.88 -3.18
N GLU A 75 7.18 1.77 -2.89
CA GLU A 75 7.98 2.90 -2.38
C GLU A 75 7.99 4.09 -3.35
N ARG A 76 8.07 3.80 -4.66
CA ARG A 76 8.00 4.85 -5.69
C ARG A 76 6.62 5.49 -5.82
N MET A 77 5.58 4.80 -5.35
CA MET A 77 4.23 5.35 -5.24
C MET A 77 4.00 6.10 -3.92
N GLY A 78 5.02 6.20 -3.06
CA GLY A 78 4.95 6.98 -1.81
C GLY A 78 4.45 6.20 -0.61
N TYR A 79 4.60 4.87 -0.63
CA TYR A 79 4.45 4.02 0.55
C TYR A 79 5.80 3.84 1.25
N THR A 80 5.76 3.50 2.54
CA THR A 80 6.93 3.02 3.27
C THR A 80 6.79 1.52 3.45
N THR A 81 7.79 0.72 3.08
CA THR A 81 7.75 -0.72 3.34
C THR A 81 8.40 -1.07 4.67
N VAL A 82 7.78 -1.99 5.40
CA VAL A 82 8.33 -2.59 6.62
C VAL A 82 8.50 -4.07 6.33
N ARG A 83 9.68 -4.62 6.66
CA ARG A 83 9.98 -6.03 6.46
C ARG A 83 9.44 -6.85 7.64
N GLY A 84 8.69 -7.91 7.36
CA GLY A 84 8.38 -8.92 8.38
C GLY A 84 9.64 -9.69 8.78
N SER A 85 9.73 -10.22 10.00
CA SER A 85 10.83 -11.11 10.39
C SER A 85 10.57 -12.52 9.83
N SER A 86 11.54 -13.08 9.11
CA SER A 86 11.48 -14.46 8.57
C SER A 86 11.87 -15.53 9.61
N THR A 87 11.81 -15.21 10.90
CA THR A 87 12.27 -16.09 11.97
C THR A 87 11.14 -16.21 12.99
N ARG A 88 10.82 -17.43 13.42
CA ARG A 88 9.88 -17.73 14.51
C ARG A 88 10.11 -16.78 15.71
N GLY A 89 9.41 -15.66 15.75
CA GLY A 89 9.75 -14.56 16.65
C GLY A 89 8.88 -13.33 16.40
N GLY A 90 7.56 -13.53 16.37
CA GLY A 90 6.61 -12.44 16.58
C GLY A 90 6.62 -12.05 18.05
N THR A 91 7.71 -11.46 18.55
CA THR A 91 7.74 -10.72 19.83
C THR A 91 9.01 -9.88 19.91
N ARG A 92 8.86 -8.56 19.76
CA ARG A 92 9.37 -7.51 20.67
C ARG A 92 8.90 -6.15 20.19
#